data_AF-A0A969FG75-F1
#
_entry.id   AF-A0A969FG75-F1
#
_cell.length_a   1.000
_cell.length_b   1.000
_cell.length_c   1.000
_cell.angle_alpha   90.00
_cell.angle_beta   90.00
_cell.angle_gamma   90.00
#
_symmetry.space_group_name_H-M   'P 1'
#
loop_
_entity.id
_entity.type
_entity.pdbx_description
1 polymer ?
#
loop_
_entity_poly.entity_id
_entity_poly.type
_entity_poly.pdbx_seq_one_letter_code
_entity_poly.pdbx_strand_id
1 'polypeptide(L)'
;MLKTFKAWLKGSQLEWIGDVPELGEQMLQVHVTFLDDKSVLESKTRGQRMAEILTNLAATQELDRVDPAAWQQEIRQDRSLPGR
;
A
#
# COMPACT_ATOMS: atom_id res chain seq x y z
N MET A 1 3.16 -18.20 -12.82
CA MET A 1 2.12 -17.63 -11.94
C MET A 1 2.42 -18.02 -10.51
N LEU A 2 2.30 -17.10 -9.53
CA LEU A 2 2.51 -17.39 -8.11
C LEU A 2 1.22 -17.98 -7.52
N LYS A 3 1.32 -19.12 -6.80
CA LYS A 3 0.24 -19.67 -5.99
C LYS A 3 0.50 -19.30 -4.52
N THR A 4 -0.54 -18.85 -3.82
CA THR A 4 -0.44 -18.46 -2.41
C THR A 4 -1.16 -19.50 -1.56
N PHE A 5 -0.48 -20.00 -0.54
CA PHE A 5 -1.01 -20.95 0.42
C PHE A 5 -0.97 -20.32 1.82
N LYS A 6 -1.91 -20.70 2.67
CA LYS A 6 -1.93 -20.24 4.07
C LYS A 6 -1.28 -21.28 4.95
N ALA A 7 -0.54 -20.83 5.94
CA ALA A 7 0.13 -21.69 6.92
C ALA A 7 0.34 -20.94 8.23
N TRP A 8 0.46 -21.70 9.32
CA TRP A 8 1.06 -21.23 10.56
C TRP A 8 2.58 -21.40 10.48
N LEU A 9 3.34 -20.40 10.91
CA LEU A 9 4.79 -20.53 11.07
C LEU A 9 5.10 -20.85 12.52
N LYS A 10 5.66 -22.03 12.80
CA LYS A 10 6.09 -22.46 14.12
C LYS A 10 7.60 -22.69 14.13
N GLY A 11 8.34 -21.76 14.73
CA GLY A 11 9.80 -21.73 14.62
C GLY A 11 10.22 -21.51 13.17
N SER A 12 10.79 -22.54 12.54
CA SER A 12 11.19 -22.55 11.13
C SER A 12 10.36 -23.49 10.25
N GLN A 13 9.24 -24.00 10.75
CA GLN A 13 8.37 -24.94 10.02
C GLN A 13 7.02 -24.28 9.70
N LEU A 14 6.57 -24.46 8.45
CA LEU A 14 5.25 -24.04 8.01
C LEU A 14 4.26 -25.20 8.16
N GLU A 15 3.18 -24.98 8.90
CA GLU A 15 2.06 -25.90 9.07
C GLU A 15 0.88 -25.39 8.23
N TRP A 16 0.52 -26.08 7.14
CA TRP A 16 -0.48 -25.62 6.18
C TRP A 16 -1.89 -25.51 6.77
N ILE A 17 -2.64 -24.50 6.31
CA ILE A 17 -4.03 -24.26 6.69
C ILE A 17 -4.90 -24.34 5.42
N GLY A 18 -5.76 -25.36 5.36
CA GLY A 18 -6.61 -25.62 4.19
C GLY A 18 -5.83 -26.36 3.11
N ASP A 19 -5.71 -25.75 1.93
CA ASP A 19 -5.06 -26.39 0.79
C ASP A 19 -3.57 -26.59 1.03
N VAL A 20 -3.12 -27.82 0.77
CA VAL A 20 -1.72 -28.22 0.90
C VAL A 20 -1.08 -28.21 -0.49
N PRO A 21 0.04 -27.51 -0.70
CA PRO A 21 0.77 -27.61 -1.95
C PRO A 21 1.31 -29.03 -2.14
N GLU A 22 1.31 -29.53 -3.37
CA GLU A 22 2.01 -30.78 -3.73
C GLU A 22 3.51 -30.53 -3.64
N LEU A 23 4.08 -30.83 -2.48
CA LEU A 23 5.51 -30.72 -2.20
C LEU A 23 6.14 -32.10 -2.41
N GLY A 24 7.02 -32.22 -3.41
CA GLY A 24 7.96 -33.34 -3.49
C GLY A 24 9.13 -33.18 -2.51
N GLU A 25 10.18 -33.97 -2.66
CA GLU A 25 11.40 -33.89 -1.82
C GLU A 25 12.38 -32.77 -2.20
N GLN A 26 12.00 -31.92 -3.15
CA GLN A 26 12.83 -30.83 -3.65
C GLN A 26 12.78 -29.60 -2.73
N MET A 27 13.92 -28.95 -2.51
CA MET A 27 13.97 -27.64 -1.85
C MET A 27 13.34 -26.57 -2.75
N LEU A 28 12.31 -25.89 -2.24
CA LEU A 28 11.56 -24.87 -2.97
C LEU A 28 11.81 -23.50 -2.34
N GLN A 29 12.16 -22.52 -3.17
CA GLN A 29 12.24 -21.13 -2.73
C GLN A 29 10.83 -20.58 -2.52
N VAL A 30 10.56 -20.01 -1.34
CA VAL A 30 9.27 -19.42 -0.98
C VAL A 30 9.44 -18.00 -0.46
N HIS A 31 8.41 -17.18 -0.65
CA HIS A 31 8.27 -15.88 0.02
C HIS A 31 7.29 -16.05 1.18
N VAL A 32 7.69 -15.60 2.38
CA VAL A 32 6.85 -15.67 3.57
C VAL A 32 6.39 -14.26 3.94
N THR A 33 5.09 -14.03 3.90
CA THR A 33 4.47 -12.77 4.31
C THR A 33 3.76 -12.97 5.65
N PHE A 34 4.16 -12.21 6.66
CA PHE A 34 3.53 -12.26 7.98
C PHE A 34 2.20 -11.48 7.96
N LEU A 35 1.16 -12.10 8.51
CA LEU A 35 -0.11 -11.43 8.75
C LEU A 35 0.02 -10.62 10.05
N ASP A 36 0.11 -9.30 9.93
CA ASP A 36 0.12 -8.40 11.09
C ASP A 36 -1.33 -7.99 11.45
N ASP A 37 -1.81 -8.45 12.60
CA ASP A 37 -3.14 -8.12 13.12
C ASP A 37 -3.26 -6.64 13.56
N LYS A 38 -2.13 -5.92 13.71
CA LYS A 38 -2.14 -4.49 14.05
C LYS A 38 -2.80 -3.62 12.98
N SER A 39 -2.81 -4.09 11.74
CA SER A 39 -3.50 -3.46 10.60
C SER A 39 -4.99 -3.19 10.86
N VAL A 40 -5.67 -4.01 11.66
CA VAL A 40 -7.11 -3.84 11.91
C VAL A 40 -7.39 -2.68 12.88
N LEU A 41 -6.47 -2.41 13.83
CA LEU A 41 -6.55 -1.26 14.75
C LEU A 41 -6.06 0.02 14.08
N GLU A 42 -5.02 -0.08 13.24
CA GLU A 42 -4.52 1.05 12.47
C GLU A 42 -5.53 1.50 11.41
N SER A 43 -6.19 0.57 10.70
CA SER A 43 -7.18 0.93 9.67
C SER A 43 -8.38 1.72 10.23
N LYS A 44 -8.87 1.38 11.43
CA LYS A 44 -9.96 2.11 12.10
C LYS A 44 -9.59 3.54 12.46
N THR A 45 -8.34 3.78 12.86
CA THR A 45 -7.86 5.11 13.29
C THR A 45 -7.16 5.89 12.17
N ARG A 46 -6.79 5.23 11.07
CA ARG A 46 -6.10 5.84 9.92
C ARG A 46 -6.93 6.93 9.26
N GLY A 47 -8.24 6.70 9.07
CA GLY A 47 -9.12 7.70 8.46
C GLY A 47 -9.21 8.97 9.30
N GLN A 48 -9.33 8.81 10.62
CA GLN A 48 -9.41 9.92 11.55
C GLN A 48 -8.08 10.68 11.65
N ARG A 49 -6.95 9.98 11.77
CA ARG A 49 -5.61 10.59 11.71
C ARG A 49 -5.36 11.33 10.41
N MET A 50 -5.78 10.76 9.27
CA MET A 50 -5.65 11.41 7.97
C MET A 50 -6.46 12.71 7.93
N ALA A 51 -7.70 12.69 8.40
CA ALA A 51 -8.54 13.88 8.47
C ALA A 51 -7.92 14.97 9.36
N GLU A 52 -7.36 14.61 10.51
CA GLU A 52 -6.65 15.54 11.40
C GLU A 52 -5.42 16.15 10.73
N ILE A 53 -4.58 15.34 10.08
CA ILE A 53 -3.40 15.83 9.37
C ILE A 53 -3.81 16.79 8.24
N LEU A 54 -4.81 16.43 7.45
CA LEU A 54 -5.31 17.28 6.37
C LEU A 54 -5.94 18.58 6.89
N THR A 55 -6.63 18.53 8.03
CA THR A 55 -7.18 19.72 8.69
C THR A 55 -6.07 20.65 9.15
N ASN A 56 -5.04 20.09 9.80
CA ASN A 56 -3.87 20.87 10.22
C ASN A 56 -3.11 21.46 9.03
N LEU A 57 -3.00 20.72 7.93
CA LEU A 57 -2.37 21.19 6.70
C LEU A 57 -3.19 22.29 6.01
N ALA A 58 -4.52 22.19 6.02
CA ALA A 58 -5.39 23.23 5.47
C ALA A 58 -5.39 24.51 6.33
N ALA A 59 -5.12 24.37 7.63
CA ALA A 59 -4.99 25.50 8.55
C ALA A 59 -3.66 26.27 8.39
N THR A 60 -2.66 25.70 7.72
CA THR A 60 -1.44 26.45 7.38
C THR A 60 -1.70 27.32 6.15
N GLN A 61 -1.41 28.62 6.24
CA GLN A 61 -1.46 29.56 5.10
C GLN A 61 -0.33 29.33 4.07
N GLU A 62 0.37 28.19 4.15
CA GLU A 62 1.45 27.84 3.21
C GLU A 62 0.91 27.59 1.80
N LEU A 63 -0.36 27.17 1.68
CA LEU A 63 -1.02 26.94 0.39
C LEU A 63 -1.35 28.25 -0.35
N ASP A 64 -1.46 29.38 0.35
CA ASP A 64 -1.67 30.70 -0.27
C ASP A 64 -0.43 31.20 -1.02
N ARG A 65 0.73 30.58 -0.78
CA ARG A 65 1.99 30.88 -1.51
C ARG A 65 2.12 30.13 -2.82
N VAL A 66 1.25 29.16 -3.08
CA VAL A 66 1.24 28.37 -4.30
C VAL A 66 0.23 28.98 -5.26
N ASP A 67 0.67 29.40 -6.45
CA ASP A 67 -0.26 29.66 -7.56
C ASP A 67 -0.69 28.31 -8.16
N PRO A 68 -1.95 27.88 -7.95
CA PRO A 68 -2.39 26.57 -8.41
C PRO A 68 -2.38 26.46 -9.94
N ALA A 69 -2.58 27.57 -10.66
CA ALA A 69 -2.59 27.58 -12.12
C ALA A 69 -1.19 27.42 -12.68
N ALA A 70 -0.22 28.17 -12.16
CA ALA A 70 1.20 28.04 -12.55
C ALA A 70 1.74 26.64 -12.24
N TRP A 71 1.46 26.12 -11.04
CA TRP A 71 1.87 24.76 -10.65
C TRP A 71 1.23 23.70 -11.56
N GLN A 72 -0.05 23.84 -11.90
CA GLN A 72 -0.72 22.91 -12.82
C GLN A 72 -0.12 22.96 -14.23
N GLN A 73 0.28 24.14 -14.73
CA GLN A 73 0.94 24.28 -16.03
C GLN A 73 2.36 23.68 -16.05
N GLU A 74 3.11 23.77 -14.95
CA GLU A 74 4.42 23.11 -14.84
C GLU A 74 4.29 21.57 -14.80
N ILE A 75 3.34 21.06 -14.00
CA ILE A 75 3.13 19.62 -13.81
C ILE A 75 2.50 18.99 -15.04
N ARG A 76 1.48 19.63 -15.61
CA ARG A 76 0.90 19.24 -16.87
C ARG A 76 1.75 19.86 -17.94
N GLN A 77 2.82 19.18 -18.35
CA GLN A 77 3.42 19.45 -19.64
C GLN A 77 2.28 19.52 -20.65
N ASP A 78 2.03 20.72 -21.18
CA ASP A 78 0.92 21.00 -22.07
C ASP A 78 0.94 19.93 -23.16
N ARG A 79 -0.01 18.99 -23.10
CA ARG A 79 -0.16 18.00 -24.14
C ARG A 79 -0.72 18.75 -25.32
N SER A 80 -0.01 18.72 -26.45
CA SER A 80 -0.54 19.23 -27.70
C SER A 80 -1.95 18.69 -27.91
N LEU A 81 -2.90 19.60 -28.11
CA LEU A 81 -4.26 19.22 -28.47
C LEU A 81 -4.17 18.38 -29.76
N PRO A 82 -4.87 17.24 -29.85
CA PRO A 82 -4.86 16.46 -31.08
C PRO A 82 -5.41 17.34 -32.22
N GLY A 83 -4.56 17.65 -33.21
CA GLY A 83 -4.96 18.38 -34.42
C GLY A 83 -4.41 19.80 -34.62
N ARG A 84 -3.35 20.22 -33.91
CA ARG A 84 -2.51 21.37 -34.30
C ARG A 84 -1.03 21.05 -34.19
#